data_AF-A0A8T9MWC2-F1
#
_entry.id   AF-A0A8T9MWC2-F1
#
_cell.length_a   1.000
_cell.length_b   1.000
_cell.length_c   1.000
_cell.angle_alpha   90.00
_cell.angle_beta   90.00
_cell.angle_gamma   90.00
#
_symmetry.space_group_name_H-M   'P 1'
#
loop_
_entity.id
_entity.type
_entity.pdbx_description
1 polymer ?
#
loop_
_entity_poly.entity_id
_entity_poly.type
_entity_poly.pdbx_seq_one_letter_code
_entity_poly.pdbx_strand_id
1 'polypeptide(L)'
;MHTINSHFVCFGCRLRVRHDKYDRQAAVVCPQCGGACAGVGDRCPIPPKNKEKAWQQLAQDYRQRQRAIAADYVQWKQKLLHIIDKHIICAEAMNLPDVLANDRLWQSAVQALPELPWAFERPFEFCLPQAPYAVAWSSIRQSDYRNLKELLARPANKHRQQLIDALLAEKNNLHIYDAYGELWLQHSNNFWTLRHRPRSELGDAPCFAYLCCSADDGYVDFS
;
A
#
# COMPACT_ATOMS: atom_id res chain seq x y z
N MET A 1 -31.77 6.02 -3.74
CA MET A 1 -30.38 5.81 -3.28
C MET A 1 -30.39 4.74 -2.21
N HIS A 2 -29.89 3.54 -2.49
CA HIS A 2 -29.73 2.52 -1.46
C HIS A 2 -28.48 2.85 -0.64
N THR A 3 -28.66 3.25 0.61
CA THR A 3 -27.59 3.35 1.60
C THR A 3 -27.02 1.95 1.85
N ILE A 4 -25.83 1.68 1.32
CA ILE A 4 -25.07 0.47 1.65
C ILE A 4 -24.64 0.63 3.11
N ASN A 5 -25.26 -0.11 4.03
CA ASN A 5 -24.93 -0.03 5.45
C ASN A 5 -23.81 -1.03 5.78
N SER A 6 -22.62 -0.55 6.16
CA SER A 6 -21.60 -1.41 6.77
C SER A 6 -22.10 -1.89 8.13
N HIS A 7 -21.81 -3.15 8.49
CA HIS A 7 -22.20 -3.66 9.80
C HIS A 7 -21.06 -3.52 10.79
N PHE A 8 -21.39 -2.96 11.94
CA PHE A 8 -20.51 -2.86 13.09
C PHE A 8 -21.06 -3.74 14.21
N VAL A 9 -20.17 -4.30 15.02
CA VAL A 9 -20.55 -5.14 16.14
C VAL A 9 -19.83 -4.75 17.43
N CYS A 10 -20.56 -4.79 18.53
CA CYS A 10 -19.98 -4.79 19.86
C CYS A 10 -19.89 -6.23 20.36
N PHE A 11 -18.67 -6.76 20.46
CA PHE A 11 -18.46 -8.13 20.95
C PHE A 11 -18.86 -8.30 22.42
N GLY A 12 -18.67 -7.27 23.26
CA GLY A 12 -19.06 -7.31 24.68
C GLY A 12 -20.58 -7.37 24.88
N CYS A 13 -21.32 -6.51 24.19
CA CYS A 13 -22.79 -6.46 24.30
C CYS A 13 -23.51 -7.44 23.38
N ARG A 14 -22.80 -8.09 22.43
CA ARG A 14 -23.35 -8.99 21.41
C ARG A 14 -24.45 -8.31 20.58
N LEU A 15 -24.13 -7.11 20.10
CA LEU A 15 -25.06 -6.26 19.36
C LEU A 15 -24.49 -5.85 18.01
N ARG A 16 -25.40 -5.75 17.04
CA ARG A 16 -25.16 -5.13 15.75
C ARG A 16 -25.52 -3.65 15.82
N VAL A 17 -24.62 -2.81 15.35
CA VAL A 17 -24.83 -1.38 15.11
C VAL A 17 -24.79 -1.16 13.61
N ARG A 18 -25.79 -0.45 13.07
CA ARG A 18 -25.77 0.01 11.69
C ARG A 18 -25.22 1.42 11.68
N HIS A 19 -24.32 1.70 10.76
CA HIS A 19 -23.79 3.02 10.54
C HIS A 19 -23.94 3.36 9.07
N ASP A 20 -24.25 4.63 8.78
CA ASP A 20 -24.21 5.08 7.40
C ASP A 20 -22.76 5.02 6.91
N LYS A 21 -22.56 4.44 5.74
CA LYS A 21 -21.25 4.27 5.11
C LYS A 21 -20.65 5.60 4.66
N TYR A 22 -21.49 6.64 4.49
CA TYR A 22 -21.04 7.97 4.09
C TYR A 22 -20.59 8.86 5.26
N ASP A 23 -20.83 8.44 6.49
CA ASP A 23 -20.38 9.17 7.66
C ASP A 23 -18.92 8.77 8.00
N ARG A 24 -17.98 9.58 7.50
CA ARG A 24 -16.54 9.33 7.51
C ARG A 24 -15.84 9.71 8.82
N GLN A 25 -16.54 10.27 9.80
CA GLN A 25 -15.89 11.00 10.89
C GLN A 25 -16.07 10.44 12.31
N ALA A 26 -17.03 9.53 12.56
CA ALA A 26 -17.27 9.01 13.90
C ALA A 26 -16.79 7.56 14.06
N ALA A 27 -15.96 7.31 15.08
CA ALA A 27 -15.76 5.95 15.58
C ALA A 27 -17.12 5.40 16.03
N VAL A 28 -17.53 4.24 15.50
CA VAL A 28 -18.83 3.67 15.82
C VAL A 28 -18.82 3.15 17.26
N VAL A 29 -19.60 3.78 18.14
CA VAL A 29 -19.69 3.40 19.54
C VAL A 29 -20.91 2.52 19.83
N CYS A 30 -20.80 1.65 20.83
CA CYS A 30 -21.88 0.80 21.26
C CYS A 30 -22.90 1.62 22.07
N PRO A 31 -24.20 1.60 21.70
CA PRO A 31 -25.22 2.34 22.44
C PRO A 31 -25.49 1.77 23.84
N GLN A 32 -25.02 0.56 24.17
CA GLN A 32 -25.22 -0.06 25.48
C GLN A 32 -24.08 0.18 26.47
N CYS A 33 -22.82 0.08 26.01
CA CYS A 33 -21.66 0.19 26.91
C CYS A 33 -20.75 1.37 26.58
N GLY A 34 -21.02 2.13 25.52
CA GLY A 34 -20.16 3.22 25.03
C GLY A 34 -18.84 2.78 24.40
N GLY A 35 -18.51 1.48 24.43
CA GLY A 35 -17.26 0.95 23.87
C GLY A 35 -17.23 0.98 22.34
N ALA A 36 -16.02 0.95 21.76
CA ALA A 36 -15.83 0.91 20.31
C ALA A 36 -16.41 -0.37 19.68
N CYS A 37 -17.09 -0.21 18.55
CA CYS A 37 -17.59 -1.30 17.72
C CYS A 37 -16.59 -1.68 16.62
N ALA A 38 -16.52 -2.97 16.31
CA ALA A 38 -15.68 -3.52 15.27
C ALA A 38 -16.45 -3.58 13.93
N GLY A 39 -15.84 -3.08 12.84
CA GLY A 39 -16.41 -3.18 11.50
C GLY A 39 -16.25 -4.58 10.92
N VAL A 40 -17.37 -5.28 10.68
CA VAL A 40 -17.37 -6.65 10.13
C VAL A 40 -17.81 -6.69 8.66
N GLY A 41 -18.06 -5.54 8.04
CA GLY A 41 -18.55 -5.44 6.67
C GLY A 41 -20.03 -5.82 6.53
N ASP A 42 -20.54 -5.72 5.31
CA ASP A 42 -21.93 -6.01 4.96
C ASP A 42 -22.21 -7.51 4.73
N ARG A 43 -21.18 -8.26 4.30
CA ARG A 43 -21.29 -9.69 3.96
C ARG A 43 -21.05 -10.65 5.12
N CYS A 44 -20.53 -10.17 6.26
CA CYS A 44 -20.28 -11.04 7.40
C CYS A 44 -21.60 -11.39 8.13
N PRO A 45 -21.96 -12.68 8.25
CA PRO A 45 -23.16 -13.08 8.98
C PRO A 45 -23.00 -12.81 10.47
N ILE A 46 -23.87 -11.97 11.03
CA ILE A 46 -23.84 -11.61 12.46
C ILE A 46 -24.75 -12.55 13.25
N PRO A 47 -24.23 -13.26 14.27
CA PRO A 47 -25.02 -14.18 15.06
C PRO A 47 -26.13 -13.48 15.86
N PRO A 48 -27.28 -14.15 16.11
CA PRO A 48 -28.27 -13.67 17.07
C PRO A 48 -27.67 -13.49 18.48
N LYS A 49 -28.17 -12.50 19.24
CA LYS A 49 -27.63 -12.12 20.57
C LYS A 49 -27.52 -13.30 21.56
N ASN A 50 -28.48 -14.23 21.53
CA ASN A 50 -28.54 -15.40 22.42
C ASN A 50 -27.53 -16.51 22.07
N LYS A 51 -26.86 -16.45 20.91
CA LYS A 51 -25.89 -17.46 20.47
C LYS A 51 -24.49 -17.10 20.94
N GLU A 52 -24.24 -17.22 22.24
CA GLU A 52 -22.97 -16.81 22.86
C GLU A 52 -21.73 -17.43 22.22
N LYS A 53 -21.74 -18.75 21.99
CA LYS A 53 -20.62 -19.45 21.35
C LYS A 53 -20.32 -18.92 19.95
N ALA A 54 -21.35 -18.57 19.18
CA ALA A 54 -21.18 -18.01 17.84
C ALA A 54 -20.59 -16.59 17.88
N TRP A 55 -20.94 -15.79 18.89
CA TRP A 55 -20.33 -14.48 19.13
C TRP A 55 -18.86 -14.59 19.54
N GLN A 56 -18.53 -15.57 20.39
CA GLN A 56 -17.14 -15.86 20.78
C GLN A 56 -16.32 -16.28 19.55
N GLN A 57 -16.87 -17.16 18.71
CA GLN A 57 -16.22 -17.57 17.46
C GLN A 57 -15.99 -16.36 16.53
N LEU A 58 -17.01 -15.52 16.29
CA LEU A 58 -16.86 -14.33 15.45
C LEU A 58 -15.76 -13.39 15.98
N ALA A 59 -15.68 -13.21 17.30
CA ALA A 59 -14.64 -12.38 17.94
C ALA A 59 -13.24 -12.99 17.75
N GLN A 60 -13.12 -14.31 17.84
CA GLN A 60 -11.87 -15.03 17.60
C GLN A 60 -11.44 -14.89 16.13
N ASP A 61 -12.34 -15.14 15.18
CA ASP A 61 -12.09 -15.02 13.75
C ASP A 61 -11.68 -13.59 13.37
N TYR A 62 -12.36 -12.58 13.94
CA TYR A 62 -12.02 -11.18 13.77
C TYR A 62 -10.57 -10.92 14.19
N ARG A 63 -10.20 -11.28 15.43
CA ARG A 63 -8.85 -11.07 15.97
C ARG A 63 -7.78 -11.87 15.22
N GLN A 64 -8.11 -13.09 14.77
CA GLN A 64 -7.20 -13.91 13.99
C GLN A 64 -6.86 -13.23 12.66
N ARG A 65 -7.87 -12.69 11.96
CA ARG A 65 -7.66 -11.94 10.73
C ARG A 65 -6.89 -10.64 10.95
N GLN A 66 -7.16 -9.91 12.03
CA GLN A 66 -6.38 -8.73 12.41
C GLN A 66 -4.89 -9.05 12.57
N ARG A 67 -4.56 -10.16 13.25
CA ARG A 67 -3.18 -10.61 13.44
C ARG A 67 -2.54 -11.00 12.11
N ALA A 68 -3.27 -11.69 11.24
CA ALA A 68 -2.78 -12.06 9.91
C ALA A 68 -2.45 -10.81 9.08
N ILE A 69 -3.38 -9.85 9.02
CA ILE A 69 -3.18 -8.56 8.32
C ILE A 69 -1.97 -7.82 8.88
N ALA A 70 -1.84 -7.71 10.20
CA ALA A 70 -0.70 -7.03 10.82
C ALA A 70 0.63 -7.70 10.48
N ALA A 71 0.70 -9.04 10.53
CA ALA A 71 1.89 -9.79 10.20
C ALA A 71 2.27 -9.64 8.71
N ASP A 72 1.29 -9.78 7.82
CA ASP A 72 1.49 -9.64 6.38
C ASP A 72 1.91 -8.21 6.01
N TYR A 73 1.38 -7.20 6.70
CA TYR A 73 1.73 -5.80 6.51
C TYR A 73 3.18 -5.50 6.88
N VAL A 74 3.63 -5.99 8.03
CA VAL A 74 5.04 -5.87 8.45
C VAL A 74 5.96 -6.53 7.42
N GLN A 75 5.61 -7.73 6.96
CA GLN A 75 6.41 -8.42 5.95
C GLN A 75 6.42 -7.67 4.61
N TRP A 76 5.29 -7.12 4.19
CA TRP A 76 5.17 -6.28 2.99
C TRP A 76 6.06 -5.03 3.10
N LYS A 77 5.99 -4.28 4.21
CA LYS A 77 6.79 -3.07 4.46
C LYS A 77 8.29 -3.38 4.40
N GLN A 78 8.73 -4.48 5.02
CA GLN A 78 10.12 -4.93 5.00
C GLN A 78 10.59 -5.30 3.58
N LYS A 79 9.79 -6.06 2.83
CA LYS A 79 10.12 -6.43 1.44
C LYS A 79 10.21 -5.20 0.54
N LEU A 80 9.29 -4.25 0.70
CA LEU A 80 9.27 -3.01 -0.06
C LEU A 80 10.52 -2.16 0.21
N LEU A 81 10.86 -1.94 1.49
CA LEU A 81 12.09 -1.25 1.88
C LEU A 81 13.34 -1.91 1.29
N HIS A 82 13.44 -3.23 1.38
CA HIS A 82 14.58 -3.96 0.83
C HIS A 82 14.75 -3.78 -0.69
N ILE A 83 13.64 -3.70 -1.44
CA ILE A 83 13.67 -3.45 -2.88
C ILE A 83 14.09 -2.00 -3.17
N ILE A 84 13.56 -1.03 -2.40
CA ILE A 84 13.95 0.38 -2.51
C ILE A 84 15.45 0.55 -2.21
N ASP A 85 15.95 -0.04 -1.13
CA ASP A 85 17.36 0.04 -0.73
C ASP A 85 18.29 -0.51 -1.82
N LYS A 86 17.89 -1.62 -2.45
CA LYS A 86 18.61 -2.17 -3.60
C LYS A 86 18.62 -1.21 -4.79
N HIS A 87 17.47 -0.57 -5.08
CA HIS A 87 17.37 0.39 -6.16
C HIS A 87 18.24 1.63 -5.91
N ILE A 88 18.26 2.14 -4.68
CA ILE A 88 19.13 3.23 -4.22
C ILE A 88 20.60 2.89 -4.45
N ILE A 89 21.06 1.72 -3.98
CA ILE A 89 22.46 1.29 -4.17
C ILE A 89 22.81 1.25 -5.66
N CYS A 90 21.89 0.77 -6.49
CA CYS A 90 22.08 0.75 -7.94
C CYS A 90 22.13 2.17 -8.53
N ALA A 91 21.20 3.05 -8.17
CA ALA A 91 21.16 4.43 -8.63
C ALA A 91 22.42 5.22 -8.22
N GLU A 92 22.91 5.02 -7.00
CA GLU A 92 24.18 5.59 -6.51
C GLU A 92 25.36 5.09 -7.34
N ALA A 93 25.44 3.78 -7.58
CA ALA A 93 26.53 3.19 -8.36
C ALA A 93 26.51 3.59 -9.85
N MET A 94 25.35 4.02 -10.37
CA MET A 94 25.14 4.50 -11.73
C MET A 94 25.20 6.04 -11.85
N ASN A 95 25.40 6.75 -10.73
CA ASN A 95 25.41 8.21 -10.64
C ASN A 95 24.13 8.86 -11.22
N LEU A 96 22.96 8.39 -10.75
CA LEU A 96 21.64 8.87 -11.15
C LEU A 96 21.00 9.73 -10.06
N PRO A 97 21.33 11.04 -9.97
CA PRO A 97 20.91 11.88 -8.85
C PRO A 97 19.39 12.06 -8.75
N ASP A 98 18.68 12.16 -9.88
CA ASP A 98 17.23 12.35 -9.87
C ASP A 98 16.48 11.09 -9.42
N VAL A 99 16.95 9.92 -9.87
CA VAL A 99 16.44 8.60 -9.46
C VAL A 99 16.67 8.41 -7.96
N LEU A 100 17.88 8.71 -7.50
CA LEU A 100 18.25 8.64 -6.09
C LEU A 100 17.39 9.54 -5.21
N ALA A 101 17.12 10.77 -5.66
CA ALA A 101 16.25 11.70 -4.95
C ALA A 101 14.83 11.14 -4.84
N ASN A 102 14.27 10.63 -5.94
CA ASN A 102 12.94 10.01 -5.96
C ASN A 102 12.86 8.77 -5.05
N ASP A 103 13.83 7.87 -5.12
CA ASP A 103 13.84 6.66 -4.30
C ASP A 103 13.94 6.96 -2.80
N ARG A 104 14.71 7.99 -2.41
CA ARG A 104 14.79 8.42 -1.01
C ARG A 104 13.46 9.00 -0.51
N LEU A 105 12.68 9.64 -1.37
CA LEU A 105 11.31 10.06 -1.04
C LEU A 105 10.42 8.83 -0.78
N TRP A 106 10.50 7.81 -1.64
CA TRP A 106 9.79 6.54 -1.45
C TRP A 106 10.21 5.84 -0.16
N GLN A 107 11.51 5.72 0.08
CA GLN A 107 12.05 5.11 1.30
C GLN A 107 11.51 5.82 2.55
N SER A 108 11.56 7.16 2.57
CA SER A 108 11.10 7.97 3.69
C SER A 108 9.60 7.81 3.94
N ALA A 109 8.78 7.80 2.88
CA ALA A 109 7.34 7.62 3.02
C ALA A 109 6.98 6.21 3.51
N VAL A 110 7.64 5.17 2.99
CA VAL A 110 7.45 3.79 3.46
C VAL A 110 7.86 3.67 4.93
N GLN A 111 8.96 4.28 5.34
CA GLN A 111 9.37 4.31 6.76
C GLN A 111 8.31 5.00 7.63
N ALA A 112 7.74 6.11 7.16
CA ALA A 112 6.72 6.89 7.85
C ALA A 112 5.32 6.23 7.89
N LEU A 113 5.11 5.11 7.20
CA LEU A 113 3.86 4.37 7.27
C LEU A 113 3.53 3.93 8.71
N PRO A 114 2.23 3.88 9.07
CA PRO A 114 1.80 3.48 10.40
C PRO A 114 2.24 2.06 10.76
N GLU A 115 2.15 1.69 12.04
CA GLU A 115 2.44 0.32 12.48
C GLU A 115 1.38 -0.69 12.00
N LEU A 116 0.13 -0.23 11.89
CA LEU A 116 -1.01 -1.05 11.48
C LEU A 116 -1.71 -0.39 10.29
N PRO A 117 -2.04 -1.16 9.24
CA PRO A 117 -2.75 -0.63 8.08
C PRO A 117 -4.21 -0.39 8.42
N TRP A 118 -4.89 0.43 7.62
CA TRP A 118 -6.33 0.64 7.72
C TRP A 118 -7.13 -0.68 7.63
N ALA A 119 -6.66 -1.64 6.83
CA ALA A 119 -7.23 -2.98 6.72
C ALA A 119 -7.36 -3.72 8.06
N PHE A 120 -6.51 -3.39 9.05
CA PHE A 120 -6.54 -3.97 10.39
C PHE A 120 -7.87 -3.68 11.13
N GLU A 121 -8.50 -2.54 10.87
CA GLU A 121 -9.76 -2.16 11.52
C GLU A 121 -10.99 -2.80 10.86
N ARG A 122 -10.82 -3.34 9.64
CA ARG A 122 -11.90 -3.94 8.84
C ARG A 122 -11.50 -5.29 8.23
N PRO A 123 -11.06 -6.25 9.06
CA PRO A 123 -10.44 -7.49 8.59
C PRO A 123 -11.35 -8.42 7.77
N PHE A 124 -12.66 -8.21 7.79
CA PHE A 124 -13.63 -8.97 6.99
C PHE A 124 -13.95 -8.32 5.64
N GLU A 125 -13.73 -7.00 5.51
CA GLU A 125 -13.83 -6.30 4.22
C GLU A 125 -12.57 -6.56 3.38
N PHE A 126 -11.42 -6.66 4.06
CA PHE A 126 -10.14 -7.00 3.47
C PHE A 126 -9.94 -8.51 3.47
N CYS A 127 -10.59 -9.20 2.53
CA CYS A 127 -10.12 -10.52 2.08
C CYS A 127 -8.92 -10.30 1.17
N LEU A 128 -7.76 -10.02 1.75
CA LEU A 128 -6.53 -10.15 0.98
C LEU A 128 -6.35 -11.66 0.73
N PRO A 129 -6.42 -12.17 -0.52
CA PRO A 129 -5.72 -13.41 -0.79
C PRO A 129 -4.28 -13.20 -0.31
N GLN A 130 -3.64 -14.24 0.22
CA GLN A 130 -2.20 -14.25 0.48
C GLN A 130 -1.52 -13.97 -0.85
N ALA A 131 -1.38 -12.70 -1.17
CA ALA A 131 -1.16 -12.22 -2.50
C ALA A 131 0.34 -12.29 -2.73
N PRO A 132 0.85 -13.24 -3.52
CA PRO A 132 2.28 -13.36 -3.79
C PRO A 132 2.74 -12.29 -4.78
N TYR A 133 1.99 -11.19 -4.94
CA TYR A 133 2.29 -10.16 -5.93
C TYR A 133 3.57 -9.44 -5.51
N ALA A 134 4.40 -9.12 -6.51
CA ALA A 134 5.61 -8.34 -6.31
C ALA A 134 5.23 -7.02 -5.63
N VAL A 135 5.71 -6.78 -4.40
CA VAL A 135 5.41 -5.57 -3.62
C VAL A 135 6.04 -4.32 -4.23
N ALA A 136 7.13 -4.53 -4.97
CA ALA A 136 7.77 -3.57 -5.84
C ALA A 136 8.60 -4.34 -6.88
N TRP A 137 8.96 -3.66 -7.97
CA TRP A 137 9.92 -4.18 -8.93
C TRP A 137 10.82 -3.05 -9.44
N SER A 138 12.12 -3.34 -9.46
CA SER A 138 13.16 -2.49 -10.01
C SER A 138 13.39 -2.86 -11.48
N SER A 139 13.27 -1.88 -12.37
CA SER A 139 13.69 -2.06 -13.77
C SER A 139 15.22 -2.13 -13.90
N ILE A 140 15.98 -1.61 -12.91
CA ILE A 140 17.43 -1.84 -12.81
C ILE A 140 17.69 -3.30 -12.42
N ARG A 141 18.38 -4.04 -13.27
CA ARG A 141 18.93 -5.37 -12.98
C ARG A 141 20.43 -5.28 -12.67
N GLN A 142 20.94 -6.26 -11.95
CA GLN A 142 22.38 -6.35 -11.66
C GLN A 142 23.24 -6.47 -12.93
N SER A 143 22.69 -7.01 -14.02
CA SER A 143 23.33 -7.03 -15.34
C SER A 143 23.50 -5.63 -15.93
N ASP A 144 22.56 -4.73 -15.70
CA ASP A 144 22.55 -3.39 -16.28
C ASP A 144 23.66 -2.54 -15.68
N TYR A 145 23.95 -2.74 -14.39
CA TYR A 145 25.13 -2.19 -13.73
C TYR A 145 26.44 -2.66 -14.37
N ARG A 146 26.56 -3.96 -14.67
CA ARG A 146 27.75 -4.51 -15.33
C ARG A 146 27.92 -3.89 -16.71
N ASN A 147 26.84 -3.82 -17.49
CA ASN A 147 26.84 -3.21 -18.82
C ASN A 147 27.23 -1.73 -18.76
N LEU A 148 26.69 -0.96 -17.81
CA LEU A 148 27.06 0.44 -17.63
C LEU A 148 28.55 0.58 -17.29
N LYS A 149 29.08 -0.23 -16.36
CA LYS A 149 30.52 -0.23 -16.04
C LYS A 149 31.40 -0.53 -17.24
N GLU A 150 31.03 -1.52 -18.03
CA GLU A 150 31.75 -1.88 -19.26
C GLU A 150 31.69 -0.74 -20.30
N LEU A 151 30.55 -0.06 -20.44
CA LEU A 151 30.42 1.11 -21.30
C LEU A 151 31.28 2.27 -20.80
N LEU A 152 31.25 2.57 -19.51
CA LEU A 152 32.03 3.66 -18.90
C LEU A 152 33.55 3.44 -19.02
N ALA A 153 34.01 2.18 -19.03
CA ALA A 153 35.42 1.84 -19.23
C ALA A 153 35.91 2.04 -20.67
N ARG A 154 35.01 2.19 -21.65
CA ARG A 154 35.36 2.45 -23.05
C ARG A 154 35.76 3.92 -23.26
N PRO A 155 36.63 4.23 -24.25
CA PRO A 155 36.98 5.60 -24.61
C PRO A 155 35.73 6.45 -24.89
N ALA A 156 35.75 7.70 -24.41
CA ALA A 156 34.63 8.60 -24.58
C ALA A 156 34.37 8.92 -26.06
N ASN A 157 33.16 8.62 -26.53
CA ASN A 157 32.68 9.01 -27.85
C ASN A 157 31.15 9.12 -27.85
N LYS A 158 30.60 9.73 -28.92
CA LYS A 158 29.16 9.97 -29.06
C LYS A 158 28.34 8.68 -29.01
N HIS A 159 28.81 7.60 -29.63
CA HIS A 159 28.11 6.32 -29.66
C HIS A 159 28.04 5.67 -28.28
N ARG A 160 29.13 5.73 -27.50
CA ARG A 160 29.17 5.30 -26.10
C ARG A 160 28.14 6.05 -25.27
N GLN A 161 28.05 7.38 -25.42
CA GLN A 161 27.10 8.19 -24.66
C GLN A 161 25.65 7.82 -25.01
N GLN A 162 25.33 7.62 -26.29
CA GLN A 162 24.00 7.18 -26.72
C GLN A 162 23.59 5.82 -26.12
N LEU A 163 24.53 4.87 -26.01
CA LEU A 163 24.25 3.58 -25.38
C LEU A 163 24.01 3.72 -23.88
N ILE A 164 24.73 4.63 -23.21
CA ILE A 164 24.50 4.96 -21.81
C ILE A 164 23.11 5.58 -21.65
N ASP A 165 22.80 6.62 -22.43
CA ASP A 165 21.52 7.34 -22.33
C ASP A 165 20.32 6.41 -22.59
N ALA A 166 20.41 5.52 -23.59
CA ALA A 166 19.38 4.53 -23.88
C ALA A 166 19.20 3.52 -22.74
N LEU A 167 20.30 3.04 -22.14
CA LEU A 167 20.24 2.13 -20.99
C LEU A 167 19.60 2.81 -19.79
N LEU A 168 19.93 4.09 -19.54
CA LEU A 168 19.38 4.85 -18.43
C LEU A 168 17.88 5.15 -18.62
N ALA A 169 17.45 5.53 -19.83
CA ALA A 169 16.05 5.80 -20.12
C ALA A 169 15.14 4.57 -19.96
N GLU A 170 15.64 3.37 -20.24
CA GLU A 170 14.83 2.14 -20.16
C GLU A 170 14.80 1.54 -18.75
N LYS A 171 15.84 1.78 -17.93
CA LYS A 171 16.11 0.98 -16.73
C LYS A 171 16.06 1.75 -15.42
N ASN A 172 15.65 3.01 -15.39
CA ASN A 172 15.70 3.84 -14.18
C ASN A 172 14.40 3.92 -13.36
N ASN A 173 13.45 3.01 -13.61
CA ASN A 173 12.13 3.03 -12.97
C ASN A 173 12.02 2.06 -11.81
N LEU A 174 11.41 2.54 -10.72
CA LEU A 174 10.96 1.75 -9.59
C LEU A 174 9.43 1.70 -9.61
N HIS A 175 8.87 0.48 -9.65
CA HIS A 175 7.44 0.23 -9.60
C HIS A 175 7.06 -0.21 -8.20
N ILE A 176 6.05 0.42 -7.59
CA ILE A 176 5.60 0.09 -6.23
C ILE A 176 4.13 -0.30 -6.27
N TYR A 177 3.81 -1.41 -5.60
CA TYR A 177 2.47 -1.95 -5.48
C TYR A 177 2.00 -1.85 -4.04
N ASP A 178 1.08 -0.93 -3.82
CA ASP A 178 0.48 -0.71 -2.53
C ASP A 178 -0.70 -1.66 -2.30
N ALA A 179 -0.43 -2.75 -1.59
CA ALA A 179 -1.42 -3.77 -1.26
C ALA A 179 -2.44 -3.32 -0.19
N TYR A 180 -2.18 -2.20 0.50
CA TYR A 180 -2.96 -1.75 1.65
C TYR A 180 -3.63 -0.38 1.46
N GLY A 181 -3.33 0.32 0.36
CA GLY A 181 -3.91 1.62 0.03
C GLY A 181 -3.37 2.79 0.87
N GLU A 182 -2.22 2.60 1.51
CA GLU A 182 -1.57 3.56 2.41
C GLU A 182 -0.74 4.64 1.69
N LEU A 183 -0.33 4.38 0.44
CA LEU A 183 0.56 5.21 -0.35
C LEU A 183 -0.18 5.88 -1.51
N TRP A 184 0.10 7.16 -1.73
CA TRP A 184 -0.40 7.88 -2.90
C TRP A 184 0.52 9.01 -3.35
N LEU A 185 0.42 9.37 -4.63
CA LEU A 185 1.08 10.56 -5.16
C LEU A 185 0.10 11.73 -5.10
N GLN A 186 0.40 12.73 -4.26
CA GLN A 186 -0.33 13.99 -4.26
C GLN A 186 0.45 15.01 -5.09
N HIS A 187 -0.14 15.47 -6.19
CA HIS A 187 0.38 16.59 -6.95
C HIS A 187 -0.10 17.91 -6.33
N SER A 188 0.82 18.75 -5.88
CA SER A 188 0.49 20.10 -5.40
C SER A 188 1.59 21.09 -5.78
N ASN A 189 1.23 22.25 -6.32
CA ASN A 189 2.15 23.34 -6.66
C ASN A 189 3.32 22.93 -7.58
N ASN A 190 3.06 22.15 -8.63
CA ASN A 190 4.07 21.61 -9.58
C ASN A 190 5.09 20.64 -8.97
N PHE A 191 4.83 20.10 -7.77
CA PHE A 191 5.64 19.05 -7.17
C PHE A 191 4.77 17.83 -6.81
N TRP A 192 5.30 16.65 -7.07
CA TRP A 192 4.74 15.41 -6.56
C TRP A 192 5.23 15.21 -5.12
N THR A 193 4.29 15.15 -4.17
CA THR A 193 4.59 14.78 -2.79
C THR A 193 3.96 13.42 -2.52
N LEU A 194 4.81 12.47 -2.15
CA LEU A 194 4.38 11.19 -1.64
C LEU A 194 3.89 11.40 -0.20
N ARG A 195 2.65 11.02 0.07
CA ARG A 195 2.06 11.16 1.40
C ARG A 195 1.41 9.87 1.84
N HIS A 196 1.30 9.72 3.15
CA HIS A 196 0.35 8.79 3.73
C HIS A 196 -1.07 9.27 3.43
N ARG A 197 -1.96 8.34 3.11
CA ARG A 197 -3.38 8.61 2.90
C ARG A 197 -4.11 8.82 4.21
N PRO A 198 -4.59 10.06 4.55
CA PRO A 198 -5.42 10.25 5.73
C PRO A 198 -6.61 9.32 5.66
N ARG A 199 -6.93 8.68 6.80
CA ARG A 199 -8.04 7.73 6.89
C ARG A 199 -9.38 8.29 6.40
N SER A 200 -9.58 9.61 6.48
CA SER A 200 -10.76 10.33 5.98
C SER A 200 -10.93 10.29 4.45
N GLU A 201 -9.87 9.94 3.73
CA GLU A 201 -9.80 9.96 2.26
C GLU A 201 -9.67 8.56 1.64
N LEU A 202 -9.62 7.50 2.47
CA LEU A 202 -9.80 6.10 2.05
C LEU A 202 -11.27 5.87 1.67
N GLY A 203 -11.64 6.19 0.43
CA GLY A 203 -12.88 5.70 -0.17
C GLY A 203 -12.81 4.20 -0.48
N ASP A 204 -13.91 3.61 -0.99
CA ASP A 204 -14.03 2.19 -1.35
C ASP A 204 -13.19 1.75 -2.59
N ALA A 205 -12.16 2.50 -2.99
CA ALA A 205 -11.36 2.11 -4.14
C ALA A 205 -10.67 0.77 -3.86
N PRO A 206 -10.74 -0.21 -4.77
CA PRO A 206 -10.09 -1.50 -4.59
C PRO A 206 -8.59 -1.32 -4.38
N CYS A 207 -8.01 -2.24 -3.60
CA CYS A 207 -6.63 -2.27 -3.07
C CYS A 207 -5.52 -2.37 -4.12
N PHE A 208 -5.70 -1.81 -5.31
CA PHE A 208 -4.75 -1.86 -6.41
C PHE A 208 -4.54 -0.44 -6.94
N ALA A 209 -3.67 0.32 -6.28
CA ALA A 209 -3.09 1.51 -6.89
C ALA A 209 -1.78 1.08 -7.59
N TYR A 210 -1.77 1.15 -8.92
CA TYR A 210 -0.54 1.07 -9.71
C TYR A 210 0.11 2.45 -9.66
N LEU A 211 1.28 2.55 -9.03
CA LEU A 211 2.10 3.75 -9.07
C LEU A 211 3.32 3.45 -9.95
N CYS A 212 3.18 3.76 -11.25
CA CYS A 212 4.32 3.81 -12.16
C CYS A 212 4.99 5.18 -11.98
N CYS A 213 6.21 5.20 -11.45
CA CYS A 213 7.09 6.34 -11.64
C CYS A 213 7.71 6.22 -13.03
N SER A 214 7.21 6.98 -14.00
CA SER A 214 8.01 7.41 -15.14
C SER A 214 8.37 8.87 -14.87
N ALA A 215 9.66 9.20 -14.91
CA ALA A 215 10.11 10.59 -14.76
C ALA A 215 9.65 11.48 -15.93
N ASP A 216 9.28 10.87 -17.06
CA ASP A 216 8.70 11.54 -18.22
C ASP A 216 7.52 10.74 -18.76
N ASP A 217 6.44 11.45 -19.10
CA ASP A 217 5.23 10.99 -19.79
C ASP A 217 4.16 10.23 -19.00
N GLY A 218 2.97 10.84 -18.99
CA GLY A 218 1.71 10.20 -19.36
C GLY A 218 1.19 9.12 -18.42
N TYR A 219 0.04 9.40 -17.81
CA TYR A 219 -0.91 8.40 -17.33
C TYR A 219 -1.01 7.24 -18.34
N VAL A 220 -0.47 6.06 -17.99
CA VAL A 220 -0.72 4.85 -18.79
C VAL A 220 -2.02 4.25 -18.27
N ASP A 221 -3.08 4.53 -19.01
CA ASP A 221 -4.37 3.86 -18.88
C ASP A 221 -4.20 2.42 -19.41
N PHE A 222 -4.41 1.42 -18.56
CA PHE A 222 -4.41 0.01 -18.97
C PHE A 222 -5.84 -0.49 -18.89
N SER A 223 -6.47 -0.55 -20.07
CA SER A 223 -7.76 -1.17 -20.37
C SER A 223 -7.75 -2.68 -20.15
#